data_AF-A0A1Y4WJM5-F1
#
_entry.id   AF-A0A1Y4WJM5-F1
#
_cell.length_a   1.000
_cell.length_b   1.000
_cell.length_c   1.000
_cell.angle_alpha   90.00
_cell.angle_beta   90.00
_cell.angle_gamma   90.00
#
_symmetry.space_group_name_H-M   'P 1'
#
loop_
_entity.id
_entity.type
_entity.pdbx_description
1 polymer ?
#
loop_
_entity_poly.entity_id
_entity_poly.type
_entity_poly.pdbx_seq_one_letter_code
_entity_poly.pdbx_strand_id
1 'polypeptide(L)'
;MARNKHPEETVEKILDVSMRLFSEKGYEHTTIQDIVDALGMSKGAIYHHFKSKEDIIDRLNDRYYEGLDWFPDLSKIPGENGLEKLRYAFHHFLTDPAKRKVDRLVIGYVVKNPKITLLTLESTFRDAAPYVEKIIRLGMADGSIQGVEYPREVAEVLMLLTNVWTGMFAGSREEFARKLRFSAEFLKRFGLPVLDEELQADALNYYDQVIETL
;
A
#
# COMPACT_ATOMS: atom_id res chain seq x y z
N MET A 1 25.75 -33.38 -5.83
CA MET A 1 25.16 -32.02 -5.79
C MET A 1 23.93 -32.09 -4.90
N ALA A 2 23.92 -31.37 -3.78
CA ALA A 2 22.84 -31.43 -2.80
C ALA A 2 21.57 -30.83 -3.43
N ARG A 3 20.55 -31.69 -3.60
CA ARG A 3 19.20 -31.32 -4.03
C ARG A 3 18.62 -30.42 -2.93
N ASN A 4 18.37 -29.15 -3.24
CA ASN A 4 17.88 -28.17 -2.27
C ASN A 4 16.59 -28.71 -1.65
N LYS A 5 16.62 -29.06 -0.35
CA LYS A 5 15.56 -29.84 0.33
C LYS A 5 14.33 -29.01 0.72
N HIS A 6 14.36 -27.69 0.49
CA HIS A 6 13.29 -26.77 0.84
C HIS A 6 13.14 -25.70 -0.27
N PRO A 7 12.32 -25.93 -1.31
CA PRO A 7 12.11 -24.96 -2.38
C PRO A 7 11.52 -23.63 -1.88
N GLU A 8 10.70 -23.67 -0.83
CA GLU A 8 10.13 -22.48 -0.18
C GLU A 8 11.21 -21.59 0.47
N GLU A 9 12.16 -22.18 1.21
CA GLU A 9 13.29 -21.43 1.81
C GLU A 9 14.20 -20.78 0.74
N THR A 10 14.26 -21.36 -0.45
CA THR A 10 15.05 -20.82 -1.56
C THR A 10 14.35 -19.62 -2.19
N VAL A 11 13.04 -19.72 -2.38
CA VAL A 11 12.20 -18.62 -2.86
C VAL A 11 12.32 -17.43 -1.91
N GLU A 12 12.18 -17.63 -0.60
CA GLU A 12 12.29 -16.54 0.37
C GLU A 12 13.66 -15.85 0.34
N LYS A 13 14.76 -16.61 0.25
CA LYS A 13 16.10 -16.03 0.10
C LYS A 13 16.24 -15.19 -1.17
N ILE A 14 15.68 -15.66 -2.29
CA ILE A 14 15.69 -14.90 -3.55
C ILE A 14 14.92 -13.60 -3.37
N LEU A 15 13.72 -13.65 -2.78
CA LEU A 15 12.89 -12.48 -2.54
C LEU A 15 13.58 -11.48 -1.60
N ASP A 16 14.18 -11.92 -0.50
CA ASP A 16 14.88 -11.03 0.45
C ASP A 16 16.09 -10.33 -0.15
N VAL A 17 16.93 -11.05 -0.90
CA VAL A 17 18.08 -10.45 -1.58
C VAL A 17 17.61 -9.52 -2.69
N SER A 18 16.58 -9.89 -3.44
CA SER A 18 16.02 -9.03 -4.49
C SER A 18 15.46 -7.75 -3.91
N MET A 19 14.69 -7.84 -2.82
CA MET A 19 14.13 -6.68 -2.10
C MET A 19 15.24 -5.73 -1.64
N ARG A 20 16.32 -6.28 -1.05
CA ARG A 20 17.47 -5.49 -0.62
C ARG A 20 18.15 -4.79 -1.80
N LEU A 21 18.42 -5.50 -2.90
CA LEU A 21 19.06 -4.93 -4.09
C LEU A 21 18.19 -3.87 -4.76
N PHE A 22 16.88 -4.11 -4.89
CA PHE A 22 15.94 -3.13 -5.39
C PHE A 22 15.89 -1.87 -4.51
N SER A 23 16.02 -2.03 -3.18
CA SER A 23 16.09 -0.90 -2.24
C SER A 23 17.37 -0.08 -2.36
N GLU A 24 18.51 -0.74 -2.57
CA GLU A 24 19.83 -0.10 -2.59
C GLU A 24 20.14 0.54 -3.94
N LYS A 25 19.77 -0.12 -5.04
CA LYS A 25 20.15 0.27 -6.41
C LYS A 25 18.98 0.82 -7.23
N GLY A 26 17.74 0.61 -6.79
CA GLY A 26 16.54 0.81 -7.60
C GLY A 26 16.21 -0.42 -8.46
N TYR A 27 14.91 -0.63 -8.72
CA TYR A 27 14.41 -1.75 -9.52
C TYR A 27 15.02 -1.77 -10.93
N GLU A 28 15.05 -0.62 -11.61
CA GLU A 28 15.54 -0.52 -13.00
C GLU A 28 17.02 -0.88 -13.13
N HIS A 29 17.84 -0.47 -12.17
CA HIS A 29 19.29 -0.69 -12.19
C HIS A 29 19.73 -2.05 -11.63
N THR A 30 18.79 -2.84 -11.11
CA THR A 30 19.09 -4.19 -10.62
C THR A 30 18.84 -5.21 -11.72
N THR A 31 19.81 -6.11 -11.95
CA THR A 31 19.71 -7.20 -12.92
C THR A 31 19.52 -8.55 -12.21
N ILE A 32 19.05 -9.57 -12.95
CA ILE A 32 19.06 -10.96 -12.47
C ILE A 32 20.49 -11.42 -12.13
N GLN A 33 21.51 -10.89 -12.82
CA GLN A 33 22.90 -11.25 -12.53
C GLN A 33 23.34 -10.71 -11.17
N ASP A 34 22.95 -9.49 -10.79
CA ASP A 34 23.22 -8.94 -9.45
C ASP A 34 22.64 -9.85 -8.34
N ILE A 35 21.44 -10.39 -8.56
CA ILE A 35 20.76 -11.28 -7.60
C ILE A 35 21.49 -12.63 -7.52
N VAL A 36 21.88 -13.19 -8.67
CA VAL A 36 22.70 -14.42 -8.76
C VAL A 36 24.00 -14.25 -7.98
N ASP A 37 24.73 -13.18 -8.26
CA ASP A 37 26.04 -12.90 -7.67
C ASP A 37 25.93 -12.73 -6.14
N ALA A 38 24.89 -12.03 -5.68
CA ALA A 38 24.64 -11.82 -4.26
C ALA A 38 24.24 -13.11 -3.50
N LEU A 39 23.59 -14.06 -4.16
CA LEU A 39 23.16 -15.33 -3.56
C LEU A 39 24.19 -16.46 -3.71
N GLY A 40 25.20 -16.29 -4.59
CA GLY A 40 26.12 -17.36 -4.96
C GLY A 40 25.42 -18.53 -5.66
N MET A 41 24.26 -18.29 -6.28
CA MET A 41 23.46 -19.29 -6.97
C MET A 41 23.82 -19.33 -8.47
N SER A 42 23.46 -20.40 -9.18
CA SER A 42 23.55 -20.38 -10.65
C SER A 42 22.37 -19.62 -11.24
N LYS A 43 22.56 -19.00 -12.41
CA LYS A 43 21.47 -18.34 -13.15
C LYS A 43 20.29 -19.29 -13.43
N GLY A 44 20.59 -20.56 -13.73
CA GLY A 44 19.58 -21.61 -13.92
C GLY A 44 18.79 -21.92 -12.65
N ALA A 45 19.39 -21.80 -11.46
CA ALA A 45 18.69 -21.98 -10.20
C ALA A 45 17.69 -20.86 -9.92
N ILE A 46 18.00 -19.60 -10.29
CA ILE A 46 17.03 -18.49 -10.21
C ILE A 46 15.89 -18.70 -11.22
N TYR A 47 16.22 -19.04 -12.47
CA TYR A 47 15.20 -19.26 -13.52
C TYR A 47 14.28 -20.45 -13.27
N HIS A 48 14.69 -21.40 -12.42
CA HIS A 48 13.82 -22.48 -11.96
C HIS A 48 12.63 -21.95 -11.13
N HIS A 49 12.81 -20.84 -10.42
CA HIS A 49 11.79 -20.25 -9.55
C HIS A 49 11.09 -19.03 -10.17
N PHE A 50 11.82 -18.19 -10.90
CA PHE A 50 11.31 -16.94 -11.47
C PHE A 50 11.73 -16.79 -12.93
N LYS A 51 10.78 -16.59 -13.85
CA LYS A 51 11.10 -16.52 -15.29
C LYS A 51 11.66 -15.15 -15.68
N SER A 52 11.45 -14.13 -14.86
CA SER A 52 11.82 -12.75 -15.14
C SER A 52 12.08 -11.97 -13.84
N LYS A 53 12.60 -10.73 -13.98
CA LYS A 53 12.74 -9.80 -12.84
C LYS A 53 11.36 -9.31 -12.39
N GLU A 54 10.43 -9.21 -13.34
CA GLU A 54 9.03 -8.88 -13.16
C GLU A 54 8.32 -9.95 -12.31
N ASP A 55 8.58 -11.24 -12.54
CA ASP A 55 8.03 -12.34 -11.74
C ASP A 55 8.47 -12.25 -10.26
N ILE A 56 9.70 -11.77 -10.01
CA ILE A 56 10.23 -11.60 -8.66
C ILE A 56 9.49 -10.46 -7.95
N ILE A 57 9.31 -9.32 -8.62
CA ILE A 57 8.61 -8.18 -8.01
C ILE A 57 7.11 -8.43 -7.88
N ASP A 58 6.48 -9.16 -8.81
CA ASP A 58 5.10 -9.65 -8.67
C ASP A 58 4.98 -10.52 -7.42
N ARG A 59 5.89 -11.47 -7.20
CA ARG A 59 5.86 -12.31 -5.99
C ARG A 59 6.21 -11.54 -4.71
N LEU A 60 7.09 -10.53 -4.76
CA LEU A 60 7.33 -9.62 -3.64
C LEU A 60 6.06 -8.84 -3.27
N ASN A 61 5.30 -8.41 -4.28
CA ASN A 61 4.03 -7.74 -4.11
C ASN A 61 2.97 -8.69 -3.51
N ASP A 62 2.87 -9.93 -4.00
CA ASP A 62 2.00 -10.95 -3.40
C ASP A 62 2.36 -11.22 -1.93
N ARG A 63 3.66 -11.42 -1.64
CA ARG A 63 4.16 -11.63 -0.27
C ARG A 63 3.82 -10.47 0.65
N TYR A 64 3.83 -9.25 0.13
CA TYR A 64 3.42 -8.07 0.86
C TYR A 64 1.91 -8.04 1.15
N TYR A 65 1.07 -8.43 0.20
CA TYR A 65 -0.37 -8.55 0.44
C TYR A 65 -0.75 -9.74 1.34
N GLU A 66 0.01 -10.84 1.29
CA GLU A 66 -0.19 -12.04 2.13
C GLU A 66 0.26 -11.84 3.59
N GLY A 67 1.31 -11.04 3.83
CA GLY A 67 1.97 -10.93 5.14
C GLY A 67 1.39 -9.90 6.11
N LEU A 68 0.45 -9.07 5.66
CA LEU A 68 -0.13 -7.99 6.46
C LEU A 68 -1.61 -8.28 6.72
N ASP A 69 -2.02 -8.19 7.99
CA ASP A 69 -3.44 -8.19 8.37
C ASP A 69 -4.02 -6.82 8.00
N TRP A 70 -4.18 -6.55 6.69
CA TRP A 70 -4.64 -5.27 6.14
C TRP A 70 -6.03 -4.90 6.58
N PHE A 71 -6.85 -5.92 6.85
CA PHE A 71 -8.25 -5.82 7.15
C PHE A 71 -8.54 -6.58 8.44
N PRO A 72 -7.94 -6.14 9.57
CA PRO A 72 -8.14 -6.81 10.84
C PRO A 72 -9.62 -6.78 11.23
N ASP A 73 -10.01 -7.64 12.16
CA ASP A 73 -11.34 -7.52 12.76
C ASP A 73 -11.53 -6.10 13.34
N LEU A 74 -12.69 -5.47 13.09
CA LEU A 74 -12.97 -4.09 13.52
C LEU A 74 -12.84 -3.89 15.03
N SER A 75 -13.05 -4.95 15.81
CA SER A 75 -12.87 -4.96 17.27
C SER A 75 -11.41 -4.78 17.68
N LYS A 76 -10.46 -5.16 16.84
CA LYS A 76 -9.01 -5.05 17.08
C LYS A 76 -8.45 -3.67 16.74
N ILE A 77 -9.18 -2.87 15.96
CA ILE A 77 -8.74 -1.51 15.60
C ILE A 77 -8.85 -0.62 16.86
N PRO A 78 -7.76 0.04 17.30
CA PRO A 78 -7.82 1.04 18.35
C PRO A 78 -8.78 2.20 18.02
N GLY A 79 -9.41 2.77 19.06
CA GLY A 79 -10.39 3.84 18.96
C GLY A 79 -11.69 3.51 19.69
N GLU A 80 -12.30 4.52 20.31
CA GLU A 80 -13.53 4.38 21.10
C GLU A 80 -14.79 4.33 20.23
N ASN A 81 -14.72 4.87 19.01
CA ASN A 81 -15.82 4.95 18.05
C ASN A 81 -15.34 4.71 16.61
N GLY A 82 -16.29 4.60 15.67
CA GLY A 82 -16.01 4.31 14.27
C GLY A 82 -15.17 5.38 13.57
N LEU A 83 -15.34 6.66 13.89
CA LEU A 83 -14.51 7.73 13.31
C LEU A 83 -13.04 7.59 13.76
N GLU A 84 -12.81 7.36 15.05
CA GLU A 84 -11.45 7.15 15.59
C GLU A 84 -10.79 5.90 15.03
N LYS A 85 -11.54 4.79 14.91
CA LYS A 85 -11.04 3.56 14.27
C LYS A 85 -10.67 3.81 12.81
N LEU A 86 -11.48 4.58 12.09
CA LEU A 86 -11.18 4.93 10.70
C LEU A 86 -9.90 5.76 10.62
N ARG A 87 -9.77 6.79 11.48
CA ARG A 87 -8.57 7.61 11.52
C ARG A 87 -7.33 6.82 11.88
N TYR A 88 -7.43 5.93 12.87
CA TYR A 88 -6.35 5.04 13.25
C TYR A 88 -5.91 4.16 12.08
N ALA A 89 -6.85 3.58 11.32
CA ALA A 89 -6.51 2.73 10.18
C ALA A 89 -5.68 3.49 9.13
N PHE A 90 -6.05 4.73 8.81
CA PHE A 90 -5.28 5.58 7.91
C PHE A 90 -3.94 6.02 8.51
N HIS A 91 -3.91 6.40 9.78
CA HIS A 91 -2.68 6.77 10.48
C HIS A 91 -1.69 5.61 10.42
N HIS A 92 -2.10 4.42 10.88
CA HIS A 92 -1.26 3.23 10.88
C HIS A 92 -0.76 2.88 9.47
N PHE A 93 -1.63 2.97 8.46
CA PHE A 93 -1.24 2.76 7.05
C PHE A 93 -0.16 3.75 6.60
N LEU A 94 -0.25 5.01 7.01
CA LEU A 94 0.68 6.07 6.65
C LEU A 94 1.95 6.05 7.51
N THR A 95 1.94 5.50 8.72
CA THR A 95 3.04 5.61 9.70
C THR A 95 3.80 4.33 9.98
N ASP A 96 3.27 3.17 9.62
CA ASP A 96 3.97 1.90 9.84
C ASP A 96 5.32 1.84 9.09
N PRO A 97 6.46 1.65 9.79
CA PRO A 97 7.78 1.65 9.16
C PRO A 97 8.01 0.49 8.18
N ALA A 98 7.45 -0.69 8.46
CA ALA A 98 7.61 -1.87 7.60
C ALA A 98 6.85 -1.64 6.28
N LYS A 99 5.63 -1.11 6.40
CA LYS A 99 4.78 -0.66 5.30
C LYS A 99 5.48 0.35 4.39
N ARG A 100 5.93 1.49 4.95
CA ARG A 100 6.62 2.54 4.17
C ARG A 100 7.83 2.03 3.41
N LYS A 101 8.60 1.13 4.03
CA LYS A 101 9.76 0.51 3.39
C LYS A 101 9.34 -0.27 2.15
N VAL A 102 8.24 -1.04 2.22
CA VAL A 102 7.74 -1.77 1.07
C VAL A 102 7.18 -0.81 0.02
N ASP A 103 6.34 0.15 0.41
CA ASP A 103 5.74 1.11 -0.52
C ASP A 103 6.79 1.83 -1.36
N ARG A 104 7.89 2.28 -0.75
CA ARG A 104 8.99 2.96 -1.46
C ARG A 104 9.53 2.13 -2.62
N LEU A 105 9.49 0.80 -2.51
CA LEU A 105 10.02 -0.13 -3.50
C LEU A 105 8.98 -0.45 -4.57
N VAL A 106 7.73 -0.64 -4.16
CA VAL A 106 6.68 -1.11 -5.05
C VAL A 106 5.94 0.02 -5.76
N ILE A 107 5.77 1.19 -5.14
CA ILE A 107 4.89 2.24 -5.67
C ILE A 107 5.38 2.74 -7.04
N GLY A 108 6.69 2.87 -7.24
CA GLY A 108 7.28 3.23 -8.54
C GLY A 108 7.10 2.16 -9.62
N TYR A 109 7.07 0.89 -9.22
CA TYR A 109 6.79 -0.23 -10.11
C TYR A 109 5.30 -0.31 -10.45
N VAL A 110 4.44 -0.16 -9.43
CA VAL A 110 2.97 -0.18 -9.57
C VAL A 110 2.56 0.84 -10.62
N VAL A 111 2.96 2.11 -10.50
CA VAL A 111 2.53 3.18 -11.43
C VAL A 111 3.04 2.98 -12.87
N LYS A 112 4.15 2.26 -13.07
CA LYS A 112 4.74 2.01 -14.38
C LYS A 112 4.24 0.73 -15.06
N ASN A 113 3.59 -0.17 -14.31
CA ASN A 113 3.06 -1.44 -14.84
C ASN A 113 1.52 -1.41 -14.93
N PRO A 114 0.92 -1.30 -16.14
CA PRO A 114 -0.53 -1.19 -16.30
C PRO A 114 -1.34 -2.35 -15.70
N LYS A 115 -0.80 -3.58 -15.71
CA LYS A 115 -1.46 -4.74 -15.12
C LYS A 115 -1.55 -4.58 -13.61
N ILE A 116 -0.47 -4.16 -12.97
CA ILE A 116 -0.40 -3.98 -11.52
C ILE A 116 -1.22 -2.77 -11.09
N THR A 117 -1.15 -1.66 -11.83
CA THR A 117 -2.05 -0.52 -11.62
C THR A 117 -3.52 -0.95 -11.64
N LEU A 118 -3.93 -1.75 -12.63
CA LEU A 118 -5.30 -2.24 -12.73
C LEU A 118 -5.67 -3.15 -11.55
N LEU A 119 -4.78 -4.06 -11.14
CA LEU A 119 -5.02 -4.92 -9.98
C LEU A 119 -5.16 -4.13 -8.68
N THR A 120 -4.33 -3.10 -8.48
CA THR A 120 -4.44 -2.19 -7.32
C THR A 120 -5.73 -1.40 -7.34
N LEU A 121 -6.17 -0.95 -8.52
CA LEU A 121 -7.46 -0.29 -8.69
C LEU A 121 -8.63 -1.24 -8.40
N GLU A 122 -8.59 -2.47 -8.93
CA GLU A 122 -9.62 -3.48 -8.64
C GLU A 122 -9.68 -3.83 -7.15
N SER A 123 -8.53 -4.04 -6.50
CA SER A 123 -8.45 -4.32 -5.07
C SER A 123 -9.03 -3.17 -4.23
N THR A 124 -8.85 -1.93 -4.69
CA THR A 124 -9.44 -0.76 -4.02
C THR A 124 -10.95 -0.88 -3.90
N PHE A 125 -11.64 -1.36 -4.95
CA PHE A 125 -13.10 -1.54 -4.93
C PHE A 125 -13.55 -2.89 -4.36
N ARG A 126 -12.76 -3.95 -4.56
CA ARG A 126 -13.12 -5.32 -4.15
C ARG A 126 -12.90 -5.55 -2.66
N ASP A 127 -11.85 -4.95 -2.09
CA ASP A 127 -11.37 -5.27 -0.75
C ASP A 127 -11.37 -4.04 0.16
N ALA A 128 -10.66 -2.97 -0.23
CA ALA A 128 -10.41 -1.84 0.66
C ALA A 128 -11.65 -0.98 0.93
N ALA A 129 -12.40 -0.60 -0.11
CA ALA A 129 -13.61 0.20 0.06
C ALA A 129 -14.71 -0.54 0.85
N PRO A 130 -15.00 -1.83 0.61
CA PRO A 130 -15.93 -2.59 1.45
C PRO A 130 -15.50 -2.70 2.91
N TYR A 131 -14.20 -2.76 3.18
CA TYR A 131 -13.69 -2.75 4.55
C TYR A 131 -13.90 -1.39 5.23
N VAL A 132 -13.54 -0.30 4.55
CA VAL A 132 -13.78 1.08 5.02
C VAL A 132 -15.26 1.35 5.23
N GLU A 133 -16.13 0.87 4.33
CA GLU A 133 -17.59 0.98 4.48
C GLU A 133 -18.06 0.40 5.81
N LYS A 134 -17.52 -0.76 6.24
CA LYS A 134 -17.88 -1.34 7.53
C LYS A 134 -17.51 -0.44 8.70
N ILE A 135 -16.34 0.22 8.65
CA ILE A 135 -15.92 1.17 9.69
C ILE A 135 -16.81 2.42 9.67
N ILE A 136 -17.16 2.94 8.48
CA ILE A 136 -18.08 4.07 8.33
C ILE A 136 -19.44 3.71 8.96
N ARG A 137 -19.98 2.52 8.66
CA ARG A 137 -21.26 2.05 9.23
C ARG A 137 -21.19 1.88 10.74
N LEU A 138 -20.06 1.47 11.30
CA LEU A 138 -19.84 1.45 12.74
C LEU A 138 -19.95 2.87 13.32
N GLY A 139 -19.28 3.85 12.71
CA GLY A 139 -19.35 5.25 13.14
C GLY A 139 -20.74 5.87 12.99
N MET A 140 -21.52 5.42 12.00
CA MET A 140 -22.92 5.80 11.87
C MET A 140 -23.78 5.22 13.00
N ALA A 141 -23.51 3.98 13.41
CA ALA A 141 -24.25 3.30 14.47
C ALA A 141 -23.96 3.86 15.87
N ASP A 142 -22.71 4.25 16.14
CA ASP A 142 -22.31 4.87 17.42
C ASP A 142 -22.49 6.40 17.45
N GLY A 143 -22.83 7.01 16.31
CA GLY A 143 -23.12 8.44 16.19
C GLY A 143 -21.89 9.33 15.99
N SER A 144 -20.68 8.78 15.91
CA SER A 144 -19.44 9.53 15.63
C SER A 144 -19.33 10.01 14.18
N ILE A 145 -20.02 9.36 13.24
CA ILE A 145 -20.12 9.77 11.83
C ILE A 145 -21.58 10.07 11.52
N GLN A 146 -21.87 11.33 11.18
CA GLN A 146 -23.21 11.81 10.92
C GLN A 146 -23.31 12.47 9.54
N GLY A 147 -24.47 12.33 8.89
CA GLY A 147 -24.73 12.98 7.59
C GLY A 147 -24.24 12.20 6.36
N VAL A 148 -23.69 10.99 6.54
CA VAL A 148 -23.38 10.08 5.42
C VAL A 148 -24.66 9.37 4.97
N GLU A 149 -25.15 9.66 3.76
CA GLU A 149 -26.32 8.99 3.16
C GLU A 149 -25.93 7.75 2.34
N TYR A 150 -24.77 7.79 1.70
CA TYR A 150 -24.28 6.78 0.74
C TYR A 150 -22.96 6.18 1.23
N PRO A 151 -22.94 5.36 2.29
CA PRO A 151 -21.70 4.95 2.96
C PRO A 151 -20.77 4.11 2.07
N ARG A 152 -21.32 3.32 1.15
CA ARG A 152 -20.52 2.55 0.20
C ARG A 152 -19.81 3.47 -0.80
N GLU A 153 -20.55 4.37 -1.41
CA GLU A 153 -20.05 5.31 -2.41
C GLU A 153 -19.05 6.28 -1.78
N VAL A 154 -19.30 6.73 -0.55
CA VAL A 154 -18.36 7.55 0.21
C VAL A 154 -17.08 6.78 0.54
N ALA A 155 -17.17 5.48 0.86
CA ALA A 155 -15.98 4.64 1.05
C ALA A 155 -15.18 4.50 -0.25
N GLU A 156 -15.84 4.18 -1.37
CA GLU A 156 -15.19 4.07 -2.68
C GLU A 156 -14.51 5.38 -3.09
N VAL A 157 -15.18 6.53 -2.89
CA VAL A 157 -14.61 7.85 -3.17
C VAL A 157 -13.45 8.16 -2.23
N LEU A 158 -13.55 7.87 -0.92
CA LEU A 158 -12.42 8.02 0.01
C LEU A 158 -11.21 7.25 -0.51
N MET A 159 -11.38 5.98 -0.87
CA MET A 159 -10.27 5.17 -1.36
C MET A 159 -9.72 5.66 -2.70
N LEU A 160 -10.57 6.15 -3.61
CA LEU A 160 -10.10 6.76 -4.86
C LEU A 160 -9.28 8.02 -4.61
N LEU A 161 -9.72 8.88 -3.69
CA LEU A 161 -9.01 10.10 -3.34
C LEU A 161 -7.65 9.77 -2.72
N THR A 162 -7.59 8.81 -1.79
CA THR A 162 -6.36 8.47 -1.05
C THR A 162 -5.40 7.55 -1.81
N ASN A 163 -5.89 6.43 -2.36
CA ASN A 163 -5.03 5.41 -2.97
C ASN A 163 -4.68 5.73 -4.42
N VAL A 164 -5.61 6.32 -5.17
CA VAL A 164 -5.43 6.56 -6.61
C VAL A 164 -4.98 8.00 -6.84
N TRP A 165 -5.77 8.98 -6.43
CA TRP A 165 -5.50 10.36 -6.81
C TRP A 165 -4.27 10.94 -6.10
N THR A 166 -4.19 10.82 -4.78
CA THR A 166 -3.00 11.24 -4.04
C THR A 166 -1.90 10.19 -4.09
N GLY A 167 -2.23 8.89 -4.13
CA GLY A 167 -1.24 7.81 -4.12
C GLY A 167 -0.51 7.61 -5.46
N MET A 168 -1.21 7.53 -6.59
CA MET A 168 -0.63 7.26 -7.91
C MET A 168 -0.35 8.53 -8.72
N PHE A 169 -1.11 9.59 -8.47
CA PHE A 169 -1.02 10.85 -9.21
C PHE A 169 -0.61 12.01 -8.29
N ALA A 170 0.29 11.78 -7.33
CA ALA A 170 0.62 12.75 -6.28
C ALA A 170 0.98 14.15 -6.82
N GLY A 171 1.83 14.23 -7.85
CA GLY A 171 2.34 15.49 -8.39
C GLY A 171 3.44 16.08 -7.51
N SER A 172 3.64 17.41 -7.56
CA SER A 172 4.55 18.08 -6.61
C SER A 172 4.03 18.02 -5.17
N ARG A 173 4.89 18.28 -4.19
CA ARG A 173 4.49 18.34 -2.77
C ARG A 173 3.38 19.36 -2.53
N GLU A 174 3.43 20.52 -3.19
CA GLU A 174 2.39 21.55 -3.13
C GLU A 174 1.08 21.09 -3.77
N GLU A 175 1.16 20.37 -4.89
CA GLU A 175 -0.01 19.77 -5.55
C GLU A 175 -0.66 18.72 -4.67
N PHE A 176 0.13 17.82 -4.09
CA PHE A 176 -0.32 16.80 -3.17
C PHE A 176 -1.00 17.44 -1.94
N ALA A 177 -0.40 18.47 -1.34
CA ALA A 177 -1.00 19.20 -0.23
C ALA A 177 -2.33 19.86 -0.61
N ARG A 178 -2.46 20.41 -1.83
CA ARG A 178 -3.73 20.95 -2.33
C ARG A 178 -4.79 19.85 -2.49
N LYS A 179 -4.43 18.68 -3.01
CA LYS A 179 -5.34 17.54 -3.17
C LYS A 179 -5.82 16.99 -1.83
N LEU A 180 -4.94 16.92 -0.83
CA LEU A 180 -5.32 16.51 0.53
C LEU A 180 -6.34 17.46 1.14
N ARG A 181 -6.10 18.79 1.07
CA ARG A 181 -7.05 19.79 1.58
C ARG A 181 -8.39 19.71 0.88
N PHE A 182 -8.39 19.60 -0.46
CA PHE A 182 -9.62 19.43 -1.22
C PHE A 182 -10.35 18.16 -0.82
N SER A 183 -9.64 17.03 -0.69
CA SER A 183 -10.24 15.74 -0.30
C SER A 183 -10.86 15.81 1.10
N ALA A 184 -10.18 16.47 2.05
CA ALA A 184 -10.70 16.70 3.40
C ALA A 184 -11.99 17.53 3.40
N GLU A 185 -12.00 18.65 2.68
CA GLU A 185 -13.20 19.49 2.53
C GLU A 185 -14.34 18.76 1.83
N PHE A 186 -14.03 18.02 0.76
CA PHE A 186 -14.99 17.23 0.00
C PHE A 186 -15.65 16.17 0.90
N LEU A 187 -14.87 15.32 1.55
CA LEU A 187 -15.39 14.24 2.41
C LEU A 187 -16.18 14.79 3.59
N LYS A 188 -15.75 15.91 4.17
CA LYS A 188 -16.49 16.60 5.23
C LYS A 188 -17.89 17.03 4.78
N ARG A 189 -18.07 17.48 3.53
CA ARG A 189 -19.39 17.85 2.99
C ARG A 189 -20.32 16.64 2.82
N PHE A 190 -19.76 15.43 2.69
CA PHE A 190 -20.51 14.17 2.65
C PHE A 190 -20.64 13.50 4.02
N GLY A 191 -20.36 14.22 5.11
CA GLY A 191 -20.53 13.72 6.49
C GLY A 191 -19.36 12.89 7.01
N LEU A 192 -18.22 12.85 6.31
CA LEU A 192 -17.06 12.07 6.71
C LEU A 192 -15.84 12.96 7.03
N PRO A 193 -15.71 13.48 8.27
CA PRO A 193 -14.58 14.31 8.69
C PRO A 193 -13.35 13.47 9.05
N VAL A 194 -12.96 12.54 8.18
CA VAL A 194 -11.86 11.60 8.44
C VAL A 194 -10.49 12.26 8.33
N LEU A 195 -10.23 13.04 7.28
CA LEU A 195 -8.92 13.67 7.02
C LEU A 195 -8.72 14.96 7.85
N ASP A 196 -8.51 14.80 9.16
CA ASP A 196 -8.16 15.90 10.05
C ASP A 196 -6.73 16.41 9.84
N GLU A 197 -6.33 17.41 10.63
CA GLU A 197 -5.01 18.04 10.51
C GLU A 197 -3.86 17.05 10.77
N GLU A 198 -4.05 16.12 11.71
CA GLU A 198 -3.06 15.10 12.05
C GLU A 198 -2.84 14.14 10.87
N LEU A 199 -3.92 13.58 10.30
CA LEU A 199 -3.79 12.70 9.14
C LEU A 199 -3.26 13.41 7.89
N GLN A 200 -3.58 14.69 7.71
CA GLN A 200 -2.98 15.47 6.64
C GLN A 200 -1.47 15.65 6.84
N ALA A 201 -1.01 15.85 8.08
CA ALA A 201 0.41 15.91 8.40
C ALA A 201 1.11 14.55 8.19
N ASP A 202 0.48 13.45 8.59
CA ASP A 202 1.00 12.10 8.34
C ASP A 202 1.13 11.80 6.85
N ALA A 203 0.13 12.20 6.05
CA ALA A 203 0.15 12.01 4.60
C ALA A 203 1.25 12.84 3.93
N LEU A 204 1.51 14.06 4.40
CA LEU A 204 2.64 14.87 3.91
C LEU A 204 3.99 14.25 4.26
N ASN A 205 4.14 13.73 5.48
CA ASN A 205 5.35 13.03 5.88
C ASN A 205 5.54 11.72 5.09
N TYR A 206 4.45 11.01 4.79
CA TYR A 206 4.49 9.84 3.91
C TYR A 206 4.93 10.23 2.50
N TYR A 207 4.44 11.34 1.94
CA TYR A 207 4.88 11.86 0.65
C TYR A 207 6.41 12.07 0.63
N ASP A 208 6.94 12.79 1.63
CA ASP A 208 8.36 13.13 1.72
C ASP A 208 9.25 11.88 1.84
N GLN A 209 8.74 10.81 2.47
CA GLN A 209 9.52 9.59 2.72
C GLN A 209 9.36 8.49 1.65
N VAL A 210 8.28 8.52 0.88
CA VAL A 210 7.89 7.41 -0.01
C VAL A 210 7.65 7.85 -1.45
N ILE A 211 6.98 8.99 -1.65
CA ILE A 211 6.55 9.44 -2.97
C ILE A 211 7.61 10.30 -3.65
N GLU A 212 8.25 11.23 -2.92
CA GLU A 212 9.29 12.10 -3.48
C GLU A 212 10.52 11.32 -3.96
N THR A 213 10.72 10.11 -3.44
CA THR A 213 11.86 9.24 -3.78
C THR A 213 11.71 8.47 -5.10
N LEU A 214 10.64 8.73 -5.88
CA LEU A 214 10.31 8.06 -7.15
C LEU A 214 10.82 8.80 -8.39
#